data_AF-A0A060C4T0-F1
#
_entry.id   AF-A0A060C4T0-F1
#
_cell.length_a   1.000
_cell.length_b   1.000
_cell.length_c   1.000
_cell.angle_alpha   90.00
_cell.angle_beta   90.00
_cell.angle_gamma   90.00
#
_symmetry.space_group_name_H-M   'P 1'
#
loop_
_entity.id
_entity.type
_entity.pdbx_description
1 polymer ?
#
loop_
_entity_poly.entity_id
_entity_poly.type
_entity_poly.pdbx_seq_one_letter_code
_entity_poly.pdbx_strand_id
1 'polypeptide(L)'
;APLQWVAVAGLRRYGQDALARQIGTRFLANVQTVYARQGKLVEKYAADPGRGGGGGEYPLQDGFGWSNGVTLELLTLYPPATP
;
A
#
# COMPACT_ATOMS: atom_id res chain seq x y z
N ALA A 1 0.71 5.45 1.59
CA ALA A 1 1.74 4.85 0.71
C ALA A 1 3.17 5.26 1.09
N PRO A 2 3.56 6.55 1.16
CA PRO A 2 4.96 6.93 1.37
C PRO A 2 5.61 6.34 2.64
N LEU A 3 4.90 6.38 3.77
CA LEU A 3 5.40 5.79 5.02
C LEU A 3 5.61 4.28 4.92
N GLN A 4 4.76 3.58 4.16
CA GLN A 4 4.89 2.15 3.94
C GLN A 4 6.13 1.84 3.11
N TRP A 5 6.41 2.67 2.10
CA TRP A 5 7.63 2.56 1.32
C TRP A 5 8.89 2.80 2.16
N VAL A 6 8.92 3.88 2.95
CA VAL A 6 10.06 4.17 3.84
C VAL A 6 10.31 3.02 4.81
N ALA A 7 9.26 2.45 5.40
CA ALA A 7 9.37 1.30 6.28
C ALA A 7 9.92 0.06 5.55
N VAL A 8 9.35 -0.30 4.39
CA VAL A 8 9.79 -1.46 3.60
C VAL A 8 11.25 -1.31 3.14
N ALA A 9 11.59 -0.16 2.54
CA ALA A 9 12.95 0.11 2.05
C ALA A 9 13.96 0.15 3.20
N GLY A 10 13.61 0.78 4.33
CA GLY A 10 14.44 0.81 5.53
C GLY A 10 14.68 -0.58 6.09
N LEU A 11 13.63 -1.37 6.31
CA LEU A 11 13.77 -2.73 6.84
C LEU A 11 14.64 -3.63 5.96
N ARG A 12 14.45 -3.58 4.64
CA ARG A 12 15.31 -4.32 3.69
C ARG A 12 16.77 -3.89 3.78
N ARG A 13 17.04 -2.59 3.89
CA ARG A 13 18.41 -2.07 4.03
C ARG A 13 19.14 -2.62 5.26
N TYR A 14 18.41 -3.02 6.30
CA TYR A 14 18.95 -3.60 7.53
C TYR A 14 18.73 -5.11 7.65
N GLY A 15 18.45 -5.81 6.54
CA GLY A 15 18.31 -7.28 6.50
C GLY A 15 17.03 -7.83 7.16
N GLN A 16 16.04 -6.97 7.44
CA GLN A 16 14.76 -7.35 8.03
C GLN A 16 13.72 -7.73 6.95
N ASP A 17 14.11 -8.62 6.02
CA ASP A 17 13.35 -8.90 4.80
C ASP A 17 11.96 -9.51 5.07
N ALA A 18 11.85 -10.37 6.08
CA ALA A 18 10.58 -10.99 6.45
C ALA A 18 9.56 -9.96 6.92
N LEU A 19 9.98 -9.02 7.78
CA LEU A 19 9.12 -7.95 8.27
C LEU A 19 8.78 -6.95 7.15
N ALA A 20 9.76 -6.62 6.30
CA ALA A 20 9.53 -5.78 5.13
C ALA A 20 8.48 -6.39 4.17
N ARG A 21 8.58 -7.69 3.91
CA ARG A 21 7.60 -8.44 3.11
C ARG A 21 6.23 -8.41 3.75
N GLN A 22 6.14 -8.68 5.06
CA GLN A 22 4.86 -8.66 5.78
C GLN A 22 4.16 -7.29 5.68
N ILE A 23 4.89 -6.19 5.83
CA ILE A 23 4.32 -4.84 5.71
C ILE A 23 3.87 -4.57 4.27
N GLY A 24 4.74 -4.89 3.30
CA GLY A 24 4.45 -4.66 1.87
C GLY A 24 3.22 -5.43 1.39
N THR A 25 3.13 -6.73 1.67
CA THR A 25 2.01 -7.56 1.21
C THR A 25 0.70 -7.22 1.90
N ARG A 26 0.71 -6.83 3.18
CA ARG A 26 -0.49 -6.34 3.88
C ARG A 26 -0.99 -5.02 3.31
N PHE A 27 -0.08 -4.10 2.96
CA PHE A 27 -0.46 -2.87 2.27
C PHE A 27 -1.07 -3.17 0.90
N LEU A 28 -0.45 -4.05 0.11
CA LEU A 28 -1.00 -4.48 -1.19
C LEU A 28 -2.39 -5.12 -1.06
N ALA A 29 -2.62 -5.98 -0.07
CA ALA A 29 -3.92 -6.58 0.17
C ALA A 29 -5.00 -5.53 0.48
N ASN A 30 -4.64 -4.47 1.22
CA ASN A 30 -5.54 -3.36 1.51
C ASN A 30 -5.85 -2.54 0.25
N VAL A 31 -4.82 -2.23 -0.54
CA VAL A 31 -4.96 -1.56 -1.85
C VAL A 31 -5.89 -2.35 -2.77
N GLN A 32 -5.65 -3.66 -2.91
CA GLN A 32 -6.46 -4.56 -3.72
C GLN A 32 -7.91 -4.60 -3.26
N THR A 33 -8.17 -4.63 -1.95
CA THR A 33 -9.53 -4.66 -1.41
C THR A 33 -10.32 -3.39 -1.74
N VAL A 34 -9.68 -2.22 -1.61
CA VAL A 34 -10.31 -0.94 -1.98
C VAL A 34 -10.50 -0.85 -3.49
N TYR A 35 -9.49 -1.27 -4.27
CA TYR A 35 -9.58 -1.26 -5.73
C TYR A 35 -10.70 -2.16 -6.25
N ALA A 36 -10.84 -3.38 -5.72
CA ALA A 36 -11.92 -4.30 -6.10
C ALA A 36 -13.32 -3.73 -5.80
N ARG A 37 -13.45 -2.88 -4.77
CA ARG A 37 -14.72 -2.25 -4.38
C ARG A 37 -15.03 -0.97 -5.14
N GLN A 38 -14.01 -0.18 -5.48
CA GLN A 38 -14.19 1.20 -5.94
C GLN A 38 -13.62 1.47 -7.33
N GLY A 39 -12.87 0.54 -7.92
CA GLY A 39 -12.21 0.70 -9.22
C GLY A 39 -11.06 1.72 -9.22
N LYS A 40 -10.57 2.14 -8.04
CA LYS A 40 -9.59 3.23 -7.90
C LYS A 40 -8.65 3.04 -6.71
N LEU A 41 -7.47 3.66 -6.82
CA LEU A 41 -6.55 3.88 -5.70
C LEU A 41 -6.84 5.24 -5.09
N VAL A 42 -6.58 5.36 -3.78
CA VAL A 42 -6.88 6.58 -3.00
C VAL A 42 -5.62 7.12 -2.31
N GLU A 43 -5.65 8.38 -1.88
CA GLU A 43 -4.53 9.06 -1.22
C GLU A 43 -3.99 8.32 0.02
N LYS A 44 -4.90 7.83 0.87
CA LYS A 44 -4.60 7.21 2.16
C LYS A 44 -5.51 6.01 2.41
N TYR A 45 -4.98 5.06 3.18
CA TYR A 45 -5.63 3.81 3.53
C TYR A 45 -5.70 3.69 5.05
N ALA A 46 -6.80 3.17 5.58
CA ALA A 46 -6.87 2.89 7.01
C ALA A 46 -5.89 1.76 7.38
N ALA A 47 -5.32 1.83 8.58
CA ALA A 47 -4.47 0.75 9.10
C ALA A 47 -5.30 -0.55 9.32
N ASP A 48 -6.57 -0.38 9.67
CA ASP A 48 -7.60 -1.41 9.65
C ASP A 48 -8.02 -1.70 8.20
N PRO A 49 -7.84 -2.93 7.70
CA PRO A 49 -7.95 -3.24 6.27
C PRO A 49 -9.37 -3.08 5.69
N GLY A 50 -9.42 -2.84 4.37
CA GLY A 50 -10.65 -2.92 3.58
C GLY A 50 -11.38 -1.60 3.35
N ARG A 51 -10.79 -0.48 3.75
CA ARG A 51 -11.34 0.86 3.50
C ARG A 51 -10.25 1.90 3.22
N GLY A 52 -10.61 2.89 2.41
CA GLY A 52 -9.86 4.13 2.31
C GLY A 52 -9.75 4.80 3.69
N GLY A 53 -8.65 5.53 3.90
CA GLY A 53 -8.49 6.37 5.07
C GLY A 53 -9.42 7.58 5.00
N GLY A 54 -9.64 8.24 6.14
CA GLY A 54 -10.46 9.43 6.23
C GLY A 54 -9.92 10.41 7.27
N GLY A 55 -10.68 11.48 7.53
CA GLY A 55 -10.32 12.52 8.48
C GLY A 55 -9.37 13.58 7.92
N GLY A 56 -9.37 14.74 8.60
CA GLY A 56 -8.70 15.96 8.17
C GLY A 56 -9.68 16.99 7.60
N GLU A 57 -9.12 18.02 6.96
CA GLU A 57 -9.88 19.20 6.49
C GLU A 57 -10.64 18.98 5.16
N TYR A 58 -10.28 17.94 4.40
CA TYR A 58 -10.82 17.71 3.06
C TYR A 58 -11.15 16.24 2.77
N PRO A 59 -12.04 15.96 1.79
CA PRO A 59 -12.37 14.62 1.36
C PRO A 59 -11.16 13.85 0.84
N LEU A 60 -11.26 12.51 0.92
CA LEU A 60 -10.26 11.59 0.37
C LEU A 60 -10.14 11.77 -1.15
N GLN A 61 -8.91 11.87 -1.65
CA GLN A 61 -8.63 12.07 -3.08
C GLN A 61 -8.37 10.75 -3.82
N ASP A 62 -8.79 10.72 -5.09
CA ASP A 62 -8.67 9.58 -6.00
C ASP A 62 -7.41 9.65 -6.87
N GLY A 63 -6.90 8.50 -7.30
CA GLY A 63 -5.84 8.41 -8.34
C GLY A 63 -4.46 8.89 -7.90
N PHE A 64 -4.22 9.00 -6.59
CA PHE A 64 -3.09 9.71 -6.02
C PHE A 64 -1.72 9.13 -6.42
N GLY A 65 -0.82 9.99 -6.95
CA GLY A 65 0.44 9.58 -7.57
C GLY A 65 1.35 8.70 -6.70
N TRP A 66 1.53 9.05 -5.42
CA TRP A 66 2.34 8.22 -4.51
C TRP A 66 1.72 6.85 -4.24
N SER A 67 0.39 6.72 -4.32
CA SER A 67 -0.29 5.45 -4.04
C SER A 67 -0.08 4.52 -5.20
N ASN A 68 -0.16 5.04 -6.43
CA ASN A 68 0.11 4.29 -7.65
C ASN A 68 1.58 3.84 -7.68
N GLY A 69 2.52 4.78 -7.48
CA GLY A 69 3.95 4.47 -7.54
C GLY A 69 4.39 3.44 -6.49
N VAL A 70 3.99 3.61 -5.22
CA VAL A 70 4.35 2.66 -4.16
C VAL A 70 3.67 1.31 -4.38
N THR A 71 2.43 1.28 -4.88
CA THR A 71 1.76 0.01 -5.22
C THR A 71 2.54 -0.74 -6.31
N LEU A 72 2.95 -0.04 -7.37
CA LEU A 72 3.74 -0.64 -8.45
C LEU A 72 5.05 -1.22 -7.93
N GLU A 73 5.79 -0.46 -7.11
CA GLU A 73 7.05 -0.97 -6.57
C GLU A 73 6.87 -2.18 -5.65
N LEU A 74 5.85 -2.17 -4.80
CA LEU A 74 5.57 -3.31 -3.95
C LEU A 74 5.12 -4.54 -4.73
N LEU A 75 4.39 -4.38 -5.85
CA LEU A 75 4.04 -5.50 -6.74
C LEU A 75 5.28 -6.07 -7.44
N THR A 76 6.24 -5.23 -7.84
CA THR A 76 7.53 -5.68 -8.40
C THR A 76 8.34 -6.47 -7.36
N LEU A 77 8.37 -6.00 -6.10
CA LEU A 77 9.11 -6.65 -5.03
C LEU A 77 8.45 -7.93 -4.53
N TYR A 78 7.12 -7.96 -4.50
CA TYR A 78 6.30 -9.04 -3.95
C TYR A 78 5.17 -9.40 -4.92
N PRO A 79 5.49 -10.00 -6.08
CA PRO A 79 4.48 -10.38 -7.04
C PRO A 79 3.50 -11.39 -6.41
N PRO A 80 2.21 -11.34 -6.77
CA PRO A 80 1.27 -12.36 -6.36
C PRO A 80 1.76 -13.74 -6.86
N ALA A 81 1.49 -14.78 -6.08
CA ALA A 81 1.77 -16.14 -6.52
C ALA A 81 1.05 -16.38 -7.85
N THR A 82 1.79 -16.83 -8.87
CA THR A 82 1.21 -17.27 -10.13
C THR A 82 0.24 -18.42 -9.84
N PRO A 83 -0.98 -18.42 -10.39
CA PRO A 83 -1.93 -19.51 -10.21
C PRO A 83 -1.38 -20.85 -10.70
#